data_AF-A0A1F6NWK0-F1
#
_entry.id   AF-A0A1F6NWK0-F1
#
_cell.length_a   1.000
_cell.length_b   1.000
_cell.length_c   1.000
_cell.angle_alpha   90.00
_cell.angle_beta   90.00
_cell.angle_gamma   90.00
#
_symmetry.space_group_name_H-M   'P 1'
#
loop_
_entity.id
_entity.type
_entity.pdbx_description
1 polymer ?
#
loop_
_entity_poly.entity_id
_entity_poly.type
_entity_poly.pdbx_seq_one_letter_code
_entity_poly.pdbx_strand_id
1 'polypeptide(L)'
;MLIEQLLAIAQKGSEKPLVLWLDEFRVLADNLLPNLEVLANEIDQETDVVANLQKLIAVLKEDSPKEIELSRCLSHIADVLDKKAGGRSNETVSNYLRSVMQFTNLAQMGEFAGQTRNNLKNKLSIQDQKDYDLKLFKHEGMLYCLEYYLALYKATVDTPDEKNKRKYIENIEINLGFGKVPGLWIDFSRNEVLNKFIYLVLEDELRLQLLRIYFDLKLKLMKIEMHCDKQMVCQAKYNSITIEEVVGAYKHFLAELLTVFHNVGVENLTSLFFKPYGDKPAVNEVIKML
;
A
#
# COMPACT_ATOMS: atom_id res chain seq x y z
N MET A 1 1.52 27.11 -5.85
CA MET A 1 1.48 27.11 -4.37
C MET A 1 0.32 26.30 -3.81
N LEU A 2 -0.95 26.77 -3.85
CA LEU A 2 -2.06 26.03 -3.19
C LEU A 2 -2.30 24.62 -3.76
N ILE A 3 -2.32 24.48 -5.09
CA ILE A 3 -2.48 23.17 -5.73
C ILE A 3 -1.31 22.21 -5.45
N GLU A 4 -0.10 22.74 -5.22
CA GLU A 4 1.07 21.91 -4.87
C GLU A 4 0.97 21.39 -3.44
N GLN A 5 0.42 22.19 -2.52
CA GLN A 5 0.14 21.75 -1.14
C GLN A 5 -0.97 20.69 -1.10
N LEU A 6 -2.05 20.89 -1.87
CA LEU A 6 -3.10 19.87 -2.05
C LEU A 6 -2.54 18.59 -2.67
N LEU A 7 -1.67 18.74 -3.67
CA LEU A 7 -0.96 17.62 -4.29
C LEU A 7 -0.09 16.86 -3.29
N ALA A 8 0.62 17.54 -2.39
CA ALA A 8 1.45 16.86 -1.39
C ALA A 8 0.62 15.93 -0.47
N ILE A 9 -0.56 16.38 -0.02
CA ILE A 9 -1.48 15.55 0.77
C ILE A 9 -2.02 14.39 -0.08
N ALA A 10 -2.47 14.66 -1.30
CA ALA A 10 -3.00 13.63 -2.19
C ALA A 10 -1.94 12.57 -2.54
N GLN A 11 -0.68 12.98 -2.75
CA GLN A 11 0.45 12.09 -3.00
C GLN A 11 0.70 11.17 -1.81
N LYS A 12 0.74 11.72 -0.59
CA LYS A 12 0.89 10.90 0.62
C LYS A 12 -0.24 9.91 0.81
N GLY A 13 -1.48 10.34 0.59
CA GLY A 13 -2.64 9.45 0.64
C GLY A 13 -2.66 8.40 -0.47
N SER A 14 -2.04 8.66 -1.63
CA SER A 14 -1.88 7.67 -2.70
C SER A 14 -0.79 6.63 -2.41
N GLU A 15 0.16 6.98 -1.54
CA GLU A 15 1.33 6.17 -1.18
C GLU A 15 0.99 5.12 -0.11
N LYS A 16 0.35 5.54 0.99
CA LYS A 16 0.08 4.72 2.18
C LYS A 16 -1.16 5.18 2.96
N PRO A 17 -1.76 4.31 3.81
CA PRO A 17 -2.94 4.66 4.58
C PRO A 17 -2.63 5.70 5.65
N LEU A 18 -3.57 6.60 5.95
CA LEU A 18 -3.40 7.75 6.85
C LEU A 18 -2.78 7.39 8.21
N VAL A 19 -3.11 6.22 8.76
CA VAL A 19 -2.54 5.74 10.04
C VAL A 19 -1.01 5.61 10.03
N LEU A 20 -0.39 5.50 8.85
CA LEU A 20 1.06 5.40 8.66
C LEU A 20 1.74 6.74 8.36
N TRP A 21 0.98 7.84 8.30
CA TRP A 21 1.51 9.17 8.02
C TRP A 21 0.74 10.29 8.71
N LEU A 22 0.08 9.99 9.83
CA LEU A 22 -0.76 10.95 10.53
C LEU A 22 0.03 12.18 11.03
N ASP A 23 1.28 11.98 11.45
CA ASP A 23 2.15 13.09 11.87
C ASP A 23 2.57 13.97 10.68
N GLU A 24 2.88 13.35 9.55
CA GLU A 24 3.18 14.05 8.29
C GLU A 24 1.94 14.80 7.78
N PHE A 25 0.75 14.21 7.92
CA PHE A 25 -0.52 14.83 7.59
C PHE A 25 -0.73 16.12 8.38
N ARG A 26 -0.53 16.11 9.71
CA ARG A 26 -0.70 17.30 10.56
C ARG A 26 0.17 18.45 10.09
N VAL A 27 1.44 18.19 9.80
CA VAL A 27 2.37 19.20 9.28
C VAL A 27 1.91 19.73 7.92
N LEU A 28 1.45 18.86 7.02
CA LEU A 28 0.96 19.29 5.70
C LEU A 28 -0.36 20.09 5.81
N ALA A 29 -1.25 19.69 6.71
CA ALA A 29 -2.53 20.36 6.97
C ALA A 29 -2.29 21.76 7.55
N ASP A 30 -1.43 21.91 8.55
CA ASP A 30 -1.10 23.20 9.16
C ASP A 30 -0.54 24.20 8.14
N ASN A 31 0.26 23.74 7.19
CA ASN A 31 0.80 24.57 6.12
C ASN A 31 -0.23 24.94 5.05
N LEU A 32 -1.25 24.10 4.85
CA LEU A 32 -2.29 24.28 3.83
C LEU A 32 -3.46 25.14 4.33
N LEU A 33 -3.85 24.98 5.59
CA LEU A 33 -5.03 25.58 6.20
C LEU A 33 -5.11 27.11 6.02
N PRO A 34 -4.06 27.91 6.32
CA PRO A 34 -4.15 29.37 6.17
C PRO A 34 -4.48 29.81 4.75
N ASN A 35 -3.88 29.15 3.75
CA ASN A 35 -4.11 29.47 2.34
C ASN A 35 -5.51 29.05 1.88
N LEU A 36 -6.04 27.94 2.40
CA LEU A 36 -7.42 27.52 2.12
C LEU A 36 -8.45 28.43 2.77
N GLU A 37 -8.20 28.90 4.00
CA GLU A 37 -9.09 29.82 4.70
C GLU A 37 -9.17 31.18 4.00
N VAL A 38 -8.03 31.70 3.53
CA VAL A 38 -8.01 32.92 2.69
C VAL A 38 -8.83 32.70 1.41
N LEU A 39 -8.57 31.60 0.68
CA LEU A 39 -9.31 31.32 -0.55
C LEU A 39 -10.82 31.17 -0.31
N ALA A 40 -11.23 30.50 0.77
CA ALA A 40 -12.63 30.33 1.10
C ALA A 40 -13.35 31.65 1.41
N ASN A 41 -12.62 32.66 1.89
CA ASN A 41 -13.15 34.00 2.14
C ASN A 41 -13.19 34.89 0.89
N GLU A 42 -12.40 34.58 -0.14
CA GLU A 42 -12.33 35.35 -1.40
C GLU A 42 -13.34 34.89 -2.47
N ILE A 43 -13.81 33.65 -2.38
CA ILE A 43 -14.80 33.10 -3.32
C ILE A 43 -16.22 33.45 -2.85
N ASP A 44 -17.11 33.71 -3.81
CA ASP A 44 -18.53 33.95 -3.56
C ASP A 44 -19.18 32.79 -2.77
N GLN A 45 -19.84 33.14 -1.66
CA GLN A 45 -20.29 32.21 -0.63
C GLN A 45 -21.45 31.31 -1.09
N GLU A 46 -22.14 31.66 -2.17
CA GLU A 46 -23.27 30.89 -2.70
C GLU A 46 -22.88 29.79 -3.70
N THR A 47 -21.60 29.41 -3.76
CA THR A 47 -21.10 28.40 -4.70
C THR A 47 -20.82 27.04 -4.05
N ASP A 48 -21.11 25.95 -4.78
CA ASP A 48 -20.73 24.58 -4.39
C ASP A 48 -19.22 24.43 -4.13
N VAL A 49 -18.40 25.31 -4.73
CA VAL A 49 -16.95 25.34 -4.54
C VAL A 49 -16.59 25.76 -3.10
N VAL A 50 -17.22 26.81 -2.58
CA VAL A 50 -16.99 27.27 -1.19
C VAL A 50 -17.43 26.20 -0.20
N ALA A 51 -18.60 25.59 -0.40
CA ALA A 51 -19.09 24.53 0.49
C ALA A 51 -18.11 23.33 0.55
N ASN A 52 -17.53 22.93 -0.58
CA ASN A 52 -16.53 21.85 -0.62
C ASN A 52 -15.19 22.25 0.01
N LEU A 53 -14.75 23.49 -0.17
CA LEU A 53 -13.55 24.02 0.49
C LEU A 53 -13.72 24.10 2.01
N GLN A 54 -14.87 24.57 2.50
CA GLN A 54 -15.17 24.62 3.94
C GLN A 54 -15.21 23.22 4.57
N LYS A 55 -15.77 22.22 3.86
CA LYS A 55 -15.71 20.82 4.29
C LYS A 55 -14.28 20.31 4.37
N LEU A 56 -13.44 20.60 3.36
CA LEU A 56 -12.03 20.21 3.41
C LEU A 56 -11.32 20.88 4.61
N ILE A 57 -11.55 22.18 4.84
CA ILE A 57 -10.96 22.90 5.98
C ILE A 57 -11.38 22.24 7.31
N ALA A 58 -12.66 21.86 7.45
CA ALA A 58 -13.13 21.18 8.65
C ALA A 58 -12.39 19.85 8.87
N VAL A 59 -12.28 19.01 7.82
CA VAL A 59 -11.56 17.74 7.89
C VAL A 59 -10.06 17.93 8.18
N LEU A 60 -9.43 18.96 7.61
CA LEU A 60 -8.01 19.26 7.83
C LEU A 60 -7.72 19.74 9.26
N LYS A 61 -8.73 20.24 9.99
CA LYS A 61 -8.61 20.65 11.40
C LYS A 61 -8.77 19.49 12.38
N GLU A 62 -9.18 18.32 11.92
CA GLU A 62 -9.32 17.14 12.79
C GLU A 62 -7.94 16.57 13.12
N ASP A 63 -7.71 16.21 14.39
CA ASP A 63 -6.45 15.61 14.84
C ASP A 63 -6.16 14.24 14.21
N SER A 64 -7.23 13.55 13.79
CA SER A 64 -7.23 12.22 13.18
C SER A 64 -8.45 12.06 12.28
N PRO A 65 -8.46 12.68 11.09
CA PRO A 65 -9.62 12.63 10.22
C PRO A 65 -9.86 11.22 9.70
N LYS A 66 -11.12 10.96 9.33
CA LYS A 66 -11.43 9.75 8.57
C LYS A 66 -10.83 9.86 7.17
N GLU A 67 -9.98 8.90 6.84
CA GLU A 67 -9.27 8.84 5.55
C GLU A 67 -10.20 8.92 4.32
N ILE A 68 -11.37 8.28 4.40
CA ILE A 68 -12.37 8.31 3.34
C ILE A 68 -13.03 9.69 3.19
N GLU A 69 -13.21 10.44 4.26
CA GLU A 69 -13.78 11.78 4.22
C GLU A 69 -12.77 12.78 3.66
N LEU A 70 -11.49 12.65 4.04
CA LEU A 70 -10.38 13.43 3.49
C LEU A 70 -10.22 13.20 1.98
N SER A 71 -10.13 11.95 1.54
CA SER A 71 -10.00 11.63 0.11
C SER A 71 -11.21 12.09 -0.72
N ARG A 72 -12.43 11.97 -0.18
CA ARG A 72 -13.65 12.49 -0.83
C ARG A 72 -13.61 14.02 -1.00
N CYS A 73 -13.19 14.77 0.02
CA CYS A 73 -13.06 16.21 -0.08
C CYS A 73 -12.04 16.62 -1.16
N LEU A 74 -10.91 15.93 -1.24
CA LEU A 74 -9.91 16.16 -2.30
C LEU A 74 -10.44 15.78 -3.70
N SER A 75 -11.26 14.73 -3.80
CA SER A 75 -11.93 14.33 -5.05
C SER A 75 -12.90 15.38 -5.56
N HIS A 76 -13.66 16.05 -4.68
CA HIS A 76 -14.53 17.14 -5.11
C HIS A 76 -13.75 18.33 -5.69
N ILE A 77 -12.57 18.63 -5.14
CA ILE A 77 -11.68 19.65 -5.70
C ILE A 77 -11.12 19.18 -7.06
N ALA A 78 -10.76 17.92 -7.18
CA ALA A 78 -10.30 17.32 -8.44
C ALA A 78 -11.35 17.49 -9.56
N ASP A 79 -12.62 17.21 -9.28
CA ASP A 79 -13.72 17.37 -10.24
C ASP A 79 -13.88 18.83 -10.72
N VAL A 80 -13.71 19.81 -9.82
CA VAL A 80 -13.76 21.24 -10.17
C VAL A 80 -12.60 21.63 -11.08
N LEU A 81 -11.40 21.12 -10.80
CA LEU A 81 -10.20 21.40 -11.60
C LEU A 81 -10.29 20.77 -12.99
N ASP A 82 -10.77 19.53 -13.09
CA ASP A 82 -10.92 18.83 -14.37
C ASP A 82 -11.92 19.55 -15.30
N LYS A 83 -13.09 19.93 -14.76
CA LYS A 83 -14.10 20.72 -15.48
C LYS A 83 -13.57 22.06 -15.98
N LYS A 84 -12.71 22.73 -15.20
CA LYS A 84 -12.08 24.01 -15.60
C LYS A 84 -10.93 23.83 -16.60
N ALA A 85 -10.19 22.73 -16.53
CA ALA A 85 -9.04 22.48 -17.38
C ALA A 85 -9.43 22.14 -18.84
N GLY A 86 -10.63 21.62 -19.08
CA GLY A 86 -11.16 21.39 -20.43
C GLY A 86 -10.24 20.55 -21.33
N GLY A 87 -9.47 19.62 -20.75
CA GLY A 87 -8.50 18.79 -21.46
C GLY A 87 -7.11 19.41 -21.73
N ARG A 88 -6.83 20.63 -21.24
CA ARG A 88 -5.51 21.28 -21.29
C ARG A 88 -4.90 21.47 -19.89
N SER A 89 -4.91 20.41 -19.07
CA SER A 89 -4.31 20.47 -17.74
C SER A 89 -2.78 20.52 -17.83
N ASN A 90 -2.17 21.39 -17.01
CA ASN A 90 -0.73 21.32 -16.80
C ASN A 90 -0.36 20.03 -16.04
N GLU A 91 0.93 19.73 -15.97
CA GLU A 91 1.44 18.52 -15.33
C GLU A 91 1.03 18.41 -13.85
N THR A 92 1.07 19.52 -13.11
CA THR A 92 0.70 19.57 -11.69
C THR A 92 -0.75 19.16 -11.45
N VAL A 93 -1.70 19.69 -12.23
CA VAL A 93 -3.12 19.31 -12.13
C VAL A 93 -3.30 17.83 -12.51
N SER A 94 -2.64 17.38 -13.56
CA SER A 94 -2.72 15.97 -14.00
C SER A 94 -2.21 15.00 -12.93
N ASN A 95 -1.12 15.37 -12.24
CA ASN A 95 -0.59 14.62 -11.11
C ASN A 95 -1.53 14.65 -9.90
N TYR A 96 -2.17 15.80 -9.62
CA TYR A 96 -3.16 15.92 -8.56
C TYR A 96 -4.35 14.99 -8.78
N LEU A 97 -4.95 15.03 -9.98
CA LEU A 97 -6.08 14.16 -10.35
C LEU A 97 -5.73 12.68 -10.18
N ARG A 98 -4.54 12.27 -10.65
CA ARG A 98 -4.06 10.88 -10.51
C ARG A 98 -3.87 10.48 -9.04
N SER A 99 -3.20 11.31 -8.25
CA SER A 99 -2.95 11.02 -6.83
C SER A 99 -4.25 10.96 -6.02
N VAL A 100 -5.20 11.85 -6.28
CA VAL A 100 -6.51 11.83 -5.61
C VAL A 100 -7.32 10.57 -5.95
N MET A 101 -7.31 10.14 -7.21
CA MET A 101 -7.95 8.89 -7.61
C MET A 101 -7.34 7.69 -6.88
N GLN A 102 -6.01 7.60 -6.84
CA GLN A 102 -5.30 6.52 -6.14
C GLN A 102 -5.55 6.56 -4.63
N PHE A 103 -5.53 7.74 -4.01
CA PHE A 103 -5.85 7.94 -2.61
C PHE A 103 -7.29 7.49 -2.31
N THR A 104 -8.25 7.91 -3.12
CA THR A 104 -9.66 7.51 -2.95
C THR A 104 -9.84 6.01 -3.02
N ASN A 105 -9.19 5.33 -3.97
CA ASN A 105 -9.22 3.87 -4.07
C ASN A 105 -8.67 3.21 -2.80
N LEU A 106 -7.52 3.67 -2.30
CA LEU A 106 -6.92 3.12 -1.08
C LEU A 106 -7.81 3.35 0.16
N ALA A 107 -8.37 4.56 0.29
CA ALA A 107 -9.27 4.91 1.38
C ALA A 107 -10.57 4.07 1.36
N GLN A 108 -11.14 3.84 0.18
CA GLN A 108 -12.32 2.99 0.01
C GLN A 108 -12.05 1.53 0.41
N MET A 109 -10.89 0.98 0.01
CA MET A 109 -10.47 -0.36 0.42
C MET A 109 -10.34 -0.45 1.95
N GLY A 110 -9.67 0.54 2.57
CA GLY A 110 -9.50 0.60 4.03
C GLY A 110 -10.83 0.69 4.78
N GLU A 111 -11.75 1.53 4.31
CA GLU A 111 -13.09 1.73 4.88
C GLU A 111 -13.93 0.46 4.80
N PHE A 112 -14.02 -0.16 3.62
CA PHE A 112 -14.79 -1.40 3.40
C PHE A 112 -14.30 -2.54 4.33
N ALA A 113 -12.99 -2.72 4.40
CA ALA A 113 -12.42 -3.71 5.29
C ALA A 113 -12.60 -3.32 6.77
N GLY A 114 -12.53 -2.03 7.11
CA GLY A 114 -12.81 -1.53 8.45
C GLY A 114 -14.22 -1.85 8.94
N GLN A 115 -15.23 -1.64 8.07
CA GLN A 115 -16.61 -2.03 8.35
C GLN A 115 -16.74 -3.55 8.54
N THR A 116 -16.08 -4.33 7.69
CA THR A 116 -16.05 -5.80 7.81
C THR A 116 -15.44 -6.24 9.14
N ARG A 117 -14.27 -5.70 9.51
CA ARG A 117 -13.59 -5.98 10.78
C ARG A 117 -14.46 -5.63 11.97
N ASN A 118 -15.05 -4.44 11.99
CA ASN A 118 -15.91 -4.01 13.10
C ASN A 118 -17.13 -4.93 13.26
N ASN A 119 -17.73 -5.34 12.15
CA ASN A 119 -18.83 -6.30 12.17
C ASN A 119 -18.42 -7.67 12.71
N LEU A 120 -17.21 -8.15 12.39
CA LEU A 120 -16.67 -9.40 12.93
C LEU A 120 -16.33 -9.28 14.42
N LYS A 121 -15.63 -8.21 14.83
CA LYS A 121 -15.28 -7.93 16.24
C LYS A 121 -16.51 -7.88 17.15
N ASN A 122 -17.61 -7.31 16.66
CA ASN A 122 -18.86 -7.22 17.43
C ASN A 122 -19.60 -8.56 17.55
N LYS A 123 -19.32 -9.54 16.68
CA LYS A 123 -20.00 -10.85 16.64
C LYS A 123 -19.21 -11.97 17.31
N LEU A 124 -17.88 -11.85 17.32
CA LEU A 124 -16.96 -12.91 17.75
C LEU A 124 -16.44 -12.66 19.16
N SER A 125 -16.30 -13.73 19.94
CA SER A 125 -15.57 -13.65 21.22
C SER A 125 -14.09 -13.32 20.97
N ILE A 126 -13.38 -12.85 22.01
CA ILE A 126 -11.93 -12.57 21.89
C ILE A 126 -11.16 -13.80 21.42
N GLN A 127 -11.56 -15.00 21.86
CA GLN A 127 -10.91 -16.24 21.43
C GLN A 127 -11.22 -16.53 19.95
N ASP A 128 -12.48 -16.38 19.53
CA ASP A 128 -12.85 -16.58 18.12
C ASP A 128 -12.17 -15.58 17.18
N GLN A 129 -11.92 -14.36 17.65
CA GLN A 129 -11.15 -13.36 16.89
C GLN A 129 -9.69 -13.80 16.70
N LYS A 130 -9.06 -14.33 17.75
CA LYS A 130 -7.70 -14.91 17.64
C LYS A 130 -7.67 -16.11 16.71
N ASP A 131 -8.68 -16.98 16.78
CA ASP A 131 -8.78 -18.15 15.92
C ASP A 131 -9.06 -17.76 14.46
N TYR A 132 -9.80 -16.67 14.23
CA TYR A 132 -10.01 -16.09 12.91
C TYR A 132 -8.69 -15.58 12.32
N ASP A 133 -7.94 -14.77 13.06
CA ASP A 133 -6.63 -14.28 12.61
C ASP A 133 -5.67 -15.46 12.35
N LEU A 134 -5.63 -16.45 13.24
CA LEU A 134 -4.82 -17.65 13.04
C LEU A 134 -5.18 -18.41 11.75
N LYS A 135 -6.46 -18.48 11.40
CA LYS A 135 -6.93 -19.09 10.14
C LYS A 135 -6.48 -18.29 8.92
N LEU A 136 -6.48 -16.96 8.97
CA LEU A 136 -5.92 -16.12 7.89
C LEU A 136 -4.46 -16.48 7.60
N PHE A 137 -3.67 -16.71 8.65
CA PHE A 137 -2.27 -17.11 8.54
C PHE A 137 -2.07 -18.55 8.07
N LYS A 138 -2.80 -19.52 8.63
CA LYS A 138 -2.57 -20.96 8.40
C LYS A 138 -3.31 -21.55 7.20
N HIS A 139 -4.50 -21.04 6.89
CA HIS A 139 -5.46 -21.75 6.04
C HIS A 139 -6.03 -20.93 4.89
N GLU A 140 -6.13 -19.60 5.03
CA GLU A 140 -6.89 -18.79 4.06
C GLU A 140 -6.05 -18.04 3.02
N GLY A 141 -4.72 -18.07 3.10
CA GLY A 141 -3.89 -17.60 1.97
C GLY A 141 -2.53 -17.00 2.29
N MET A 142 -2.35 -16.44 3.49
CA MET A 142 -1.08 -15.75 3.79
C MET A 142 0.12 -16.70 3.78
N LEU A 143 -0.05 -17.97 4.19
CA LEU A 143 1.01 -18.97 4.08
C LEU A 143 1.45 -19.16 2.63
N TYR A 144 0.51 -19.23 1.69
CA TYR A 144 0.82 -19.31 0.25
C TYR A 144 1.51 -18.05 -0.26
N CYS A 145 1.13 -16.86 0.25
CA CYS A 145 1.85 -15.63 -0.05
C CYS A 145 3.30 -15.70 0.46
N LEU A 146 3.52 -16.19 1.68
CA LEU A 146 4.85 -16.37 2.25
C LEU A 146 5.68 -17.39 1.44
N GLU A 147 5.07 -18.49 0.99
CA GLU A 147 5.68 -19.48 0.08
C GLU A 147 6.16 -18.84 -1.21
N TYR A 148 5.24 -18.14 -1.89
CA TYR A 148 5.53 -17.41 -3.10
C TYR A 148 6.67 -16.40 -2.88
N TYR A 149 6.59 -15.60 -1.81
CA TYR A 149 7.59 -14.57 -1.57
C TYR A 149 8.97 -15.14 -1.22
N LEU A 150 9.05 -16.21 -0.44
CA LEU A 150 10.33 -16.85 -0.15
C LEU A 150 10.93 -17.48 -1.42
N ALA A 151 10.12 -18.17 -2.22
CA ALA A 151 10.58 -18.73 -3.49
C ALA A 151 11.08 -17.64 -4.45
N LEU A 152 10.35 -16.52 -4.54
CA LEU A 152 10.72 -15.39 -5.37
C LEU A 152 12.01 -14.72 -4.91
N TYR A 153 12.17 -14.49 -3.61
CA TYR A 153 13.39 -13.94 -3.04
C TYR A 153 14.58 -14.85 -3.32
N LYS A 154 14.45 -16.16 -3.07
CA LYS A 154 15.51 -17.13 -3.35
C LYS A 154 15.93 -17.10 -4.82
N ALA A 155 14.97 -17.17 -5.74
CA ALA A 155 15.25 -17.10 -7.17
C ALA A 155 15.95 -15.78 -7.57
N THR A 156 15.59 -14.67 -6.92
CA THR A 156 16.21 -13.37 -7.14
C THR A 156 17.66 -13.33 -6.64
N VAL A 157 17.95 -13.82 -5.43
CA VAL A 157 19.31 -13.75 -4.85
C VAL A 157 20.26 -14.80 -5.42
N ASP A 158 19.76 -15.98 -5.80
CA ASP A 158 20.56 -17.04 -6.42
C ASP A 158 20.94 -16.69 -7.87
N THR A 159 20.29 -15.68 -8.47
CA THR A 159 20.61 -15.18 -9.81
C THR A 159 21.84 -14.27 -9.78
N PRO A 160 22.90 -14.55 -10.56
CA PRO A 160 24.17 -13.83 -10.44
C PRO A 160 24.17 -12.44 -11.09
N ASP A 161 23.45 -12.24 -12.20
CA ASP A 161 23.45 -10.98 -12.94
C ASP A 161 22.20 -10.12 -12.70
N GLU A 162 22.40 -8.81 -12.67
CA GLU A 162 21.35 -7.83 -12.39
C GLU A 162 20.19 -7.89 -13.40
N LYS A 163 20.50 -8.15 -14.68
CA LYS A 163 19.49 -8.22 -15.75
C LYS A 163 18.49 -9.33 -15.50
N ASN A 164 18.95 -10.51 -15.05
CA ASN A 164 18.06 -11.61 -14.71
C ASN A 164 17.35 -11.39 -13.36
N LYS A 165 17.95 -10.70 -12.39
CA LYS A 165 17.25 -10.29 -11.15
C LYS A 165 16.02 -9.43 -11.44
N ARG A 166 16.15 -8.47 -12.37
CA ARG A 166 15.06 -7.59 -12.79
C ARG A 166 13.82 -8.36 -13.24
N LYS A 167 13.99 -9.50 -13.93
CA LYS A 167 12.86 -10.35 -14.36
C LYS A 167 11.95 -10.77 -13.21
N TYR A 168 12.51 -11.09 -12.05
CA TYR A 168 11.75 -11.50 -10.85
C TYR A 168 11.03 -10.32 -10.18
N ILE A 169 11.48 -9.09 -10.45
CA ILE A 169 10.92 -7.88 -9.88
C ILE A 169 9.82 -7.32 -10.80
N GLU A 170 10.10 -7.16 -12.10
CA GLU A 170 9.30 -6.32 -13.00
C GLU A 170 8.31 -7.09 -13.88
N ASN A 171 8.54 -8.37 -14.16
CA ASN A 171 7.74 -9.09 -15.14
C ASN A 171 6.30 -9.31 -14.66
N ILE A 172 5.37 -9.20 -15.62
CA ILE A 172 3.95 -9.55 -15.43
C ILE A 172 3.80 -11.01 -15.00
N GLU A 173 4.65 -11.87 -15.53
CA GLU A 173 4.63 -13.30 -15.28
C GLU A 173 6.05 -13.88 -15.24
N ILE A 174 6.31 -14.69 -14.22
CA ILE A 174 7.54 -15.44 -14.01
C ILE A 174 7.20 -16.90 -13.72
N ASN A 175 8.12 -17.80 -14.05
CA ASN A 175 7.97 -19.22 -13.74
C ASN A 175 8.92 -19.59 -12.60
N LEU A 176 8.35 -19.98 -11.45
CA LEU A 176 9.10 -20.44 -10.28
C LEU A 176 9.14 -21.97 -10.14
N GLY A 177 8.81 -22.70 -11.22
CA GLY A 177 8.84 -24.16 -11.25
C GLY A 177 7.55 -24.84 -10.77
N PHE A 178 6.63 -24.09 -10.16
CA PHE A 178 5.32 -24.57 -9.70
C PHE A 178 4.13 -23.89 -10.39
N GLY A 179 4.43 -23.05 -11.38
CA GLY A 179 3.41 -22.30 -12.11
C GLY A 179 3.92 -20.92 -12.52
N LYS A 180 3.04 -20.24 -13.26
CA LYS A 180 3.21 -18.86 -13.68
C LYS A 180 2.63 -17.96 -12.58
N VAL A 181 3.46 -17.08 -12.02
CA VAL A 181 3.11 -16.15 -10.94
C VAL A 181 3.58 -14.73 -11.30
N PRO A 182 3.01 -13.66 -10.73
CA PRO A 182 3.51 -12.31 -10.99
C PRO A 182 4.93 -12.11 -10.45
N GLY A 183 5.65 -11.13 -11.00
CA GLY A 183 6.84 -10.57 -10.38
C GLY A 183 6.48 -9.67 -9.19
N LEU A 184 7.49 -9.32 -8.38
CA LEU A 184 7.30 -8.61 -7.11
C LEU A 184 6.55 -7.27 -7.25
N TRP A 185 6.94 -6.45 -8.23
CA TRP A 185 6.31 -5.15 -8.48
C TRP A 185 4.84 -5.30 -8.86
N ILE A 186 4.53 -6.27 -9.74
CA ILE A 186 3.17 -6.52 -10.22
C ILE A 186 2.28 -6.97 -9.09
N ASP A 187 2.74 -7.87 -8.24
CA ASP A 187 1.98 -8.34 -7.09
C ASP A 187 1.61 -7.21 -6.11
N PHE A 188 2.60 -6.38 -5.74
CA PHE A 188 2.38 -5.22 -4.85
C PHE A 188 1.57 -4.10 -5.51
N SER A 189 1.61 -3.96 -6.84
CA SER A 189 0.80 -2.96 -7.55
C SER A 189 -0.71 -3.26 -7.50
N ARG A 190 -1.10 -4.53 -7.36
CA ARG A 190 -2.50 -4.98 -7.33
C ARG A 190 -3.16 -4.90 -5.96
N ASN A 191 -2.40 -4.75 -4.88
CA ASN A 191 -2.90 -4.73 -3.50
C ASN A 191 -3.72 -5.97 -3.10
N GLU A 192 -3.52 -7.12 -3.75
CA GLU A 192 -4.34 -8.30 -3.48
C GLU A 192 -4.12 -8.84 -2.06
N VAL A 193 -2.86 -8.98 -1.65
CA VAL A 193 -2.49 -9.44 -0.30
C VAL A 193 -2.97 -8.46 0.77
N LEU A 194 -2.87 -7.16 0.49
CA LEU A 194 -3.38 -6.10 1.36
C LEU A 194 -4.89 -6.25 1.59
N ASN A 195 -5.67 -6.42 0.52
CA ASN A 195 -7.12 -6.50 0.57
C ASN A 195 -7.65 -7.82 1.14
N LYS A 196 -7.10 -8.95 0.67
CA LYS A 196 -7.58 -10.29 1.01
C LYS A 196 -7.17 -10.71 2.42
N PHE A 197 -6.08 -10.16 2.97
CA PHE A 197 -5.51 -10.65 4.22
C PHE A 197 -5.22 -9.54 5.23
N ILE A 198 -4.29 -8.63 4.91
CA ILE A 198 -3.77 -7.68 5.91
C ILE A 198 -4.88 -6.80 6.49
N TYR A 199 -5.76 -6.27 5.64
CA TYR A 199 -6.87 -5.45 6.11
C TYR A 199 -7.97 -6.23 6.85
N LEU A 200 -8.01 -7.56 6.77
CA LEU A 200 -9.02 -8.37 7.46
C LEU A 200 -8.60 -8.80 8.86
N VAL A 201 -7.30 -8.72 9.19
CA VAL A 201 -6.77 -9.02 10.53
C VAL A 201 -7.50 -8.20 11.58
N LEU A 202 -8.05 -8.87 12.59
CA LEU A 202 -8.85 -8.27 13.64
C LEU A 202 -7.99 -7.65 14.73
N GLU A 203 -6.91 -8.30 15.15
CA GLU A 203 -5.98 -7.73 16.13
C GLU A 203 -5.29 -6.47 15.55
N ASP A 204 -5.47 -5.33 16.23
CA ASP A 204 -5.11 -4.03 15.65
C ASP A 204 -3.59 -3.81 15.62
N GLU A 205 -2.85 -4.25 16.64
CA GLU A 205 -1.39 -4.09 16.68
C GLU A 205 -0.72 -4.93 15.57
N LEU A 206 -1.13 -6.19 15.43
CA LEU A 206 -0.71 -7.10 14.37
C LEU A 206 -1.04 -6.54 12.99
N ARG A 207 -2.25 -6.02 12.80
CA ARG A 207 -2.65 -5.39 11.55
C ARG A 207 -1.78 -4.17 11.24
N LEU A 208 -1.51 -3.32 12.23
CA LEU A 208 -0.67 -2.14 12.05
C LEU A 208 0.78 -2.52 11.74
N GLN A 209 1.32 -3.55 12.38
CA GLN A 209 2.64 -4.09 12.07
C GLN A 209 2.70 -4.58 10.62
N LEU A 210 1.73 -5.38 10.18
CA LEU A 210 1.64 -5.88 8.80
C LEU A 210 1.50 -4.75 7.78
N LEU A 211 0.70 -3.72 8.07
CA LEU A 211 0.56 -2.54 7.21
C LEU A 211 1.90 -1.80 7.07
N ARG A 212 2.63 -1.58 8.17
CA ARG A 212 3.95 -0.92 8.13
C ARG A 212 4.91 -1.67 7.21
N ILE A 213 5.14 -2.95 7.47
CA ILE A 213 6.12 -3.74 6.70
C ILE A 213 5.72 -3.87 5.22
N TYR A 214 4.42 -3.97 4.93
CA TYR A 214 3.91 -4.04 3.57
C TYR A 214 4.16 -2.74 2.81
N PHE A 215 3.82 -1.59 3.42
CA PHE A 215 4.01 -0.29 2.79
C PHE A 215 5.47 0.12 2.71
N ASP A 216 6.34 -0.29 3.64
CA ASP A 216 7.78 -0.03 3.55
C ASP A 216 8.39 -0.65 2.28
N LEU A 217 8.05 -1.90 1.96
CA LEU A 217 8.46 -2.53 0.70
C LEU A 217 7.76 -1.90 -0.50
N LYS A 218 6.43 -1.69 -0.41
CA LYS A 218 5.66 -1.12 -1.51
C LYS A 218 6.19 0.24 -1.95
N LEU A 219 6.55 1.12 -1.02
CA LEU A 219 7.09 2.44 -1.31
C LEU A 219 8.46 2.37 -2.00
N LYS A 220 9.27 1.34 -1.71
CA LYS A 220 10.51 1.06 -2.45
C LYS A 220 10.20 0.62 -3.88
N LEU A 221 9.25 -0.30 -4.06
CA LEU A 221 8.82 -0.76 -5.39
C LEU A 221 8.20 0.37 -6.23
N MET A 222 7.46 1.30 -5.62
CA MET A 222 6.88 2.46 -6.31
C MET A 222 7.92 3.42 -6.90
N LYS A 223 9.19 3.36 -6.44
CA LYS A 223 10.29 4.12 -7.05
C LYS A 223 10.76 3.53 -8.39
N ILE A 224 10.31 2.32 -8.74
CA ILE A 224 10.52 1.71 -10.06
C ILE A 224 9.45 2.29 -10.99
N GLU A 225 9.88 3.12 -11.95
CA GLU A 225 8.98 3.72 -12.92
C GLU A 225 8.69 2.73 -14.04
N MET A 226 7.44 2.27 -14.13
CA MET A 226 6.99 1.37 -15.18
C MET A 226 6.33 2.15 -16.31
N HIS A 227 6.89 2.07 -17.51
CA HIS A 227 6.31 2.63 -18.73
C HIS A 227 5.86 1.52 -19.67
N CYS A 228 4.56 1.32 -19.79
CA CYS A 228 4.00 0.36 -20.72
C CYS A 228 3.59 1.04 -22.03
N ASP A 229 3.97 0.45 -23.15
CA ASP A 229 3.49 0.88 -24.46
C ASP A 229 2.05 0.41 -24.72
N LYS A 230 1.49 0.80 -25.88
CA LYS A 230 0.12 0.40 -26.28
C LYS A 230 -0.05 -1.11 -26.51
N GLN A 231 1.05 -1.86 -26.58
CA GLN A 231 1.08 -3.31 -26.75
C GLN A 231 1.32 -4.02 -25.41
N MET A 232 1.25 -3.29 -24.28
CA MET A 232 1.47 -3.78 -22.92
C MET A 232 2.91 -4.27 -22.68
N VAL A 233 3.87 -3.85 -23.51
CA VAL A 233 5.29 -4.07 -23.25
C VAL A 233 5.75 -2.99 -22.28
N CYS A 234 6.09 -3.40 -21.06
CA CYS A 234 6.51 -2.49 -20.00
C CYS A 234 8.04 -2.41 -19.90
N GLN A 235 8.56 -1.19 -19.80
CA GLN A 235 9.96 -0.91 -19.50
C GLN A 235 10.07 -0.30 -18.10
N ALA A 236 10.90 -0.91 -17.25
CA ALA A 236 11.21 -0.40 -15.92
C ALA A 236 12.40 0.58 -15.97
N LYS A 237 12.28 1.70 -15.25
CA LYS A 237 13.41 2.61 -14.96
C LYS A 237 13.70 2.62 -13.47
N TYR A 238 14.99 2.54 -13.14
CA TYR A 238 15.54 2.45 -11.79
C TYR A 238 16.29 3.72 -11.38
N ASN A 239 15.87 4.88 -11.91
CA ASN A 239 16.59 6.14 -11.70
C ASN A 239 16.64 6.59 -10.23
N SER A 240 15.63 6.19 -9.45
CA SER A 240 15.41 6.64 -8.07
C SER A 240 15.63 5.53 -7.03
N ILE A 241 16.01 4.33 -7.47
CA ILE A 241 16.24 3.16 -6.61
C ILE A 241 17.12 2.12 -7.32
N THR A 242 18.06 1.53 -6.58
CA THR A 242 18.90 0.43 -7.08
C THR A 242 18.24 -0.95 -6.89
N ILE A 243 18.72 -1.96 -7.62
CA ILE A 243 18.25 -3.35 -7.44
C ILE A 243 18.61 -3.85 -6.04
N GLU A 244 19.79 -3.49 -5.54
CA GLU A 244 20.28 -3.83 -4.21
C GLU A 244 19.35 -3.26 -3.12
N GLU A 245 18.90 -2.02 -3.26
CA GLU A 245 17.92 -1.43 -2.34
C GLU A 245 16.57 -2.14 -2.37
N VAL A 246 16.08 -2.55 -3.55
CA VAL A 246 14.83 -3.32 -3.68
C VAL A 246 14.97 -4.69 -3.02
N VAL A 247 16.04 -5.43 -3.33
CA VAL A 247 16.30 -6.76 -2.77
C VAL A 247 16.51 -6.68 -1.25
N GLY A 248 17.22 -5.65 -0.76
CA GLY A 248 17.41 -5.41 0.67
C GLY A 248 16.10 -5.09 1.39
N ALA A 249 15.24 -4.25 0.81
CA ALA A 249 13.90 -3.99 1.34
C ALA A 249 13.03 -5.25 1.34
N TYR A 250 13.15 -6.07 0.30
CA TYR A 250 12.40 -7.33 0.20
C TYR A 250 12.84 -8.35 1.26
N LYS A 251 14.15 -8.48 1.47
CA LYS A 251 14.73 -9.27 2.57
C LYS A 251 14.17 -8.84 3.92
N HIS A 252 14.16 -7.53 4.20
CA HIS A 252 13.65 -7.00 5.46
C HIS A 252 12.17 -7.31 5.64
N PHE A 253 11.34 -7.08 4.61
CA PHE A 253 9.93 -7.45 4.60
C PHE A 253 9.72 -8.94 4.93
N LEU A 254 10.49 -9.84 4.32
CA LEU A 254 10.39 -11.28 4.57
C LEU A 254 10.77 -11.66 6.00
N ALA A 255 11.83 -11.07 6.54
CA ALA A 255 12.26 -11.32 7.91
C ALA A 255 11.17 -10.89 8.91
N GLU A 256 10.63 -9.70 8.76
CA GLU A 256 9.54 -9.20 9.60
C GLU A 256 8.25 -10.01 9.44
N LEU A 257 7.89 -10.38 8.20
CA LEU A 257 6.73 -11.23 7.94
C LEU A 257 6.88 -12.59 8.62
N LEU A 258 8.05 -13.22 8.54
CA LEU A 258 8.35 -14.47 9.25
C LEU A 258 8.24 -14.29 10.77
N THR A 259 8.75 -13.20 11.33
CA THR A 259 8.58 -12.88 12.76
C THR A 259 7.10 -12.77 13.13
N VAL A 260 6.28 -12.13 12.29
CA VAL A 260 4.83 -12.07 12.49
C VAL A 260 4.21 -13.47 12.49
N PHE A 261 4.55 -14.32 11.51
CA PHE A 261 4.10 -15.72 11.46
C PHE A 261 4.47 -16.50 12.73
N HIS A 262 5.70 -16.30 13.24
CA HIS A 262 6.14 -16.92 14.48
C HIS A 262 5.30 -16.46 15.68
N ASN A 263 5.07 -15.15 15.81
CA ASN A 263 4.34 -14.55 16.92
C ASN A 263 2.86 -15.00 16.98
N VAL A 264 2.24 -15.29 15.83
CA VAL A 264 0.88 -15.83 15.77
C VAL A 264 0.83 -17.37 15.94
N GLY A 265 1.95 -18.03 16.21
CA GLY A 265 2.00 -19.47 16.49
C GLY A 265 2.15 -20.36 15.25
N VAL A 266 2.75 -19.84 14.17
CA VAL A 266 3.28 -20.63 13.05
C VAL A 266 4.77 -20.83 13.27
N GLU A 267 5.15 -21.95 13.88
CA GLU A 267 6.55 -22.23 14.22
C GLU A 267 7.35 -22.85 13.08
N ASN A 268 6.68 -23.60 12.21
CA ASN A 268 7.31 -24.36 11.12
C ASN A 268 6.60 -24.11 9.80
N LEU A 269 7.38 -24.05 8.72
CA LEU A 269 6.87 -23.89 7.36
C LEU A 269 6.59 -25.26 6.75
N THR A 270 5.33 -25.63 6.55
CA THR A 270 4.95 -27.04 6.27
C THR A 270 4.80 -27.42 4.80
N SER A 271 4.87 -26.45 3.89
CA SER A 271 4.68 -26.68 2.45
C SER A 271 5.91 -27.25 1.75
N LEU A 272 5.66 -28.05 0.71
CA LEU A 272 6.69 -28.65 -0.14
C LEU A 272 7.51 -27.60 -0.91
N PHE A 273 6.98 -26.38 -1.07
CA PHE A 273 7.71 -25.29 -1.71
C PHE A 273 8.87 -24.74 -0.86
N PHE A 274 8.93 -25.12 0.42
CA PHE A 274 10.01 -24.70 1.33
C PHE A 274 11.21 -25.63 1.36
N LYS A 275 11.23 -26.71 0.57
CA LYS A 275 12.39 -27.61 0.45
C LYS A 275 13.74 -26.91 0.25
N PRO A 276 13.85 -25.80 -0.50
CA PRO A 276 15.12 -25.07 -0.61
C PRO A 276 15.64 -24.48 0.71
N TYR A 277 14.79 -24.39 1.74
CA TYR A 277 15.10 -23.91 3.08
C TYR A 277 15.15 -25.04 4.13
N GLY A 278 14.87 -26.29 3.75
CA GLY A 278 14.85 -27.46 4.63
C GLY A 278 13.55 -28.27 4.50
N ASP A 279 13.50 -29.45 5.12
CA ASP A 279 12.24 -30.20 5.28
C ASP A 279 11.51 -29.69 6.53
N LYS A 280 10.36 -29.04 6.33
CA LYS A 280 9.59 -28.36 7.37
C LYS A 280 10.41 -27.41 8.25
N PRO A 281 11.12 -26.43 7.67
CA PRO A 281 12.07 -25.64 8.43
C PRO A 281 11.38 -24.79 9.49
N ALA A 282 12.04 -24.61 10.63
CA ALA A 282 11.58 -23.71 11.66
C ALA A 282 11.68 -22.27 11.15
N VAL A 283 10.68 -21.44 11.44
CA VAL A 283 10.61 -20.04 10.97
C VAL A 283 11.86 -19.25 11.37
N ASN A 284 12.36 -19.45 12.60
CA ASN A 284 13.56 -18.80 13.10
C ASN A 284 14.85 -19.24 12.39
N GLU A 285 14.88 -20.41 11.79
CA GLU A 285 16.02 -20.86 10.97
C GLU A 285 15.98 -20.16 9.62
N VAL A 286 14.80 -20.08 9.00
CA VAL A 286 14.63 -19.37 7.71
C VAL A 286 15.01 -17.91 7.83
N ILE A 287 14.65 -17.22 8.92
CA ILE A 287 15.06 -15.82 9.17
C ILE A 287 16.58 -15.68 9.14
N LYS A 288 17.34 -16.64 9.68
CA LYS A 288 18.82 -16.61 9.67
C LYS A 288 19.42 -16.88 8.29
N MET A 289 18.65 -17.49 7.38
CA MET A 289 19.08 -17.81 6.02
C MET A 289 18.79 -16.67 5.03
N LEU A 290 17.95 -15.70 5.40
CA LEU A 290 17.66 -14.51 4.58
C LEU A 290 18.84 -13.56 4.55
#